data_AF-A0A2D6F8Y5-F1
#
_entry.id   AF-A0A2D6F8Y5-F1
#
_cell.length_a   1.000
_cell.length_b   1.000
_cell.length_c   1.000
_cell.angle_alpha   90.00
_cell.angle_beta   90.00
_cell.angle_gamma   90.00
#
_symmetry.space_group_name_H-M   'P 1'
#
loop_
_entity.id
_entity.type
_entity.pdbx_description
1 polymer ?
#
loop_
_entity_poly.entity_id
_entity_poly.type
_entity_poly.pdbx_seq_one_letter_code
_entity_poly.pdbx_strand_id
1 'polypeptide(L)' 'METTLERLKRFRQTLAPEEWRDVKMYVHNDVEFEHFSLIATNVSSGKVHYYNLGTEEFNPLPGSG' A
#
# COMPACT_ATOMS: atom_id res chain seq x y z
N MET A 1 17.07 10.70 -8.08
CA MET A 1 16.03 10.83 -7.04
C MET A 1 15.14 9.60 -7.17
N GLU A 2 14.91 8.87 -6.08
CA GLU A 2 14.01 7.70 -6.10
C GLU A 2 12.56 8.18 -6.16
N THR A 3 11.77 7.59 -7.06
CA THR A 3 10.36 7.92 -7.23
C THR A 3 9.50 7.21 -6.19
N THR A 4 8.29 7.75 -5.93
CA THR A 4 7.29 7.09 -5.08
C THR A 4 7.00 5.66 -5.54
N LEU A 5 6.94 5.43 -6.85
CA LEU A 5 6.73 4.11 -7.44
C LEU A 5 7.86 3.12 -7.08
N GLU A 6 9.12 3.56 -7.16
CA GLU A 6 10.27 2.72 -6.82
C GLU A 6 10.27 2.35 -5.33
N ARG A 7 9.95 3.30 -4.45
CA ARG A 7 9.79 3.05 -3.00
C ARG A 7 8.73 1.99 -2.73
N LEU A 8 7.53 2.15 -3.32
CA LEU A 8 6.43 1.20 -3.12
C LEU A 8 6.74 -0.19 -3.69
N LYS A 9 7.44 -0.28 -4.83
CA LYS A 9 7.89 -1.56 -5.40
C LYS A 9 8.86 -2.29 -4.48
N ARG A 10 9.83 -1.57 -3.89
CA ARG A 10 10.78 -2.15 -2.93
C ARG A 10 10.07 -2.59 -1.66
N PHE A 11 9.22 -1.75 -1.08
CA PHE A 11 8.48 -2.09 0.12
C PHE A 11 7.56 -3.30 -0.09
N ARG A 12 6.91 -3.42 -1.25
CA ARG A 12 6.13 -4.62 -1.59
C ARG A 12 6.95 -5.92 -1.51
N GLN A 13 8.24 -5.88 -1.83
CA GLN A 13 9.12 -7.06 -1.75
C GLN A 13 9.51 -7.41 -0.31
N THR A 14 9.40 -6.48 0.64
CA THR A 14 9.71 -6.71 2.05
C THR A 14 8.52 -7.21 2.86
N LEU A 15 7.32 -7.31 2.25
CA LEU A 15 6.12 -7.76 2.95
C LEU A 15 6.17 -9.27 3.20
N ALA A 16 6.06 -9.64 4.47
CA ALA A 16 5.96 -11.04 4.87
C ALA A 16 4.59 -11.60 4.44
N PRO A 17 4.54 -12.67 3.62
CA PRO A 17 3.29 -13.23 3.13
C PRO A 17 2.44 -13.88 4.23
N GLU A 18 3.04 -14.20 5.38
CA GLU A 18 2.33 -14.64 6.60
C GLU A 18 1.54 -13.51 7.29
N GLU A 19 1.93 -12.26 7.09
CA GLU A 19 1.29 -11.09 7.70
C GLU A 19 0.39 -10.34 6.72
N TRP A 20 0.78 -10.31 5.44
CA TRP A 20 0.12 -9.51 4.40
C TRP A 20 -0.17 -10.35 3.16
N ARG A 21 -1.42 -10.30 2.70
CA ARG A 21 -1.87 -10.93 1.45
C ARG A 21 -2.60 -9.94 0.55
N ASP A 22 -2.89 -10.37 -0.67
CA ASP A 22 -3.65 -9.58 -1.65
C ASP A 22 -3.06 -8.18 -1.91
N VAL A 23 -1.73 -8.08 -1.87
CA VAL A 23 -1.01 -6.80 -2.02
C VAL A 23 -1.22 -6.25 -3.43
N LYS A 24 -1.81 -5.05 -3.52
CA LYS A 24 -2.13 -4.38 -4.78
C LYS A 24 -1.65 -2.93 -4.76
N MET A 25 -1.16 -2.48 -5.91
CA MET A 25 -0.76 -1.09 -6.12
C MET A 25 -1.73 -0.45 -7.11
N TYR A 26 -2.28 0.68 -6.73
CA TYR A 26 -3.18 1.48 -7.54
C TYR A 26 -2.47 2.73 -8.02
N VAL A 27 -2.78 3.10 -9.26
CA VAL A 27 -2.33 4.34 -9.89
C VAL A 27 -3.54 5.23 -10.04
N HIS A 28 -3.46 6.44 -9.51
CA HIS A 28 -4.48 7.46 -9.61
C HIS A 28 -3.87 8.64 -10.36
N ASN A 29 -4.46 8.98 -11.50
CA ASN A 29 -4.04 10.14 -12.28
C ASN A 29 -4.94 11.30 -11.90
N ASP A 30 -4.39 12.29 -11.24
CA ASP A 30 -5.01 13.62 -11.17
C ASP A 30 -4.51 14.48 -12.32
N VAL A 31 -5.20 15.60 -12.55
CA VAL A 31 -4.97 16.50 -13.71
C VAL A 31 -3.51 16.95 -13.82
N GLU A 32 -2.77 16.98 -12.70
CA GLU A 32 -1.39 17.46 -12.65
C GLU A 32 -0.35 16.41 -12.23
N PHE A 33 -0.74 15.30 -11.57
CA PHE A 33 0.23 14.34 -11.00
C PHE A 33 -0.28 12.90 -10.98
N GLU A 34 0.64 11.96 -11.19
CA GLU A 34 0.43 10.53 -10.99
C GLU A 34 0.68 10.16 -9.52
N HIS A 35 -0.35 9.66 -8.85
CA HIS A 35 -0.31 9.21 -7.47
C HIS A 35 -0.33 7.69 -7.41
N PHE A 36 0.47 7.14 -6.50
CA PHE A 36 0.53 5.70 -6.26
C PHE A 36 0.06 5.39 -4.85
N SER A 37 -0.77 4.35 -4.72
CA SER A 37 -1.21 3.84 -3.42
C SER A 37 -0.97 2.34 -3.37
N LEU A 38 -0.49 1.85 -2.23
CA LEU A 38 -0.31 0.42 -1.98
C LEU A 38 -1.31 0.00 -0.91
N ILE A 39 -2.06 -1.06 -1.20
CA ILE A 39 -2.94 -1.69 -0.21
C ILE A 39 -2.55 -3.15 -0.01
N ALA A 40 -2.83 -3.66 1.17
CA ALA A 40 -2.64 -5.06 1.52
C ALA A 40 -3.72 -5.49 2.53
N THR A 41 -4.06 -6.76 2.52
CA THR A 41 -4.94 -7.34 3.54
C THR A 41 -4.08 -7.93 4.64
N ASN A 42 -4.29 -7.51 5.88
CA ASN A 42 -3.64 -8.12 7.03
C ASN A 42 -4.24 -9.51 7.25
N VAL A 43 -3.41 -10.54 7.30
CA VAL A 43 -3.85 -11.94 7.41
C VAL A 43 -4.56 -12.20 8.73
N SER A 44 -4.06 -11.63 9.83
CA SER A 44 -4.60 -11.83 11.18
C SER A 44 -5.97 -11.18 11.37
N SER A 45 -6.12 -9.92 10.93
CA SER A 45 -7.38 -9.18 11.11
C SER A 45 -8.37 -9.38 9.96
N GLY A 46 -7.91 -9.88 8.80
CA GLY A 46 -8.69 -9.96 7.57
C GLY A 46 -9.03 -8.60 6.96
N LYS A 47 -8.54 -7.49 7.53
CA LYS A 47 -8.88 -6.13 7.08
C LYS A 47 -7.91 -5.64 6.03
N VAL A 48 -8.42 -4.79 5.13
CA VAL A 48 -7.62 -4.08 4.14
C VAL A 48 -6.98 -2.87 4.81
N HIS A 49 -5.69 -2.67 4.55
CA HIS A 49 -4.92 -1.52 4.97
C HIS A 49 -4.31 -0.84 3.74
N TYR A 50 -4.14 0.48 3.82
CA TYR A 50 -3.35 1.24 2.86
C TYR A 50 -2.01 1.65 3.49
N TYR A 51 -0.97 1.65 2.68
CA TYR A 51 0.35 2.10 3.09
C TYR A 51 0.43 3.63 2.99
N ASN A 52 0.72 4.28 4.12
CA ASN A 52 0.90 5.71 4.18
C ASN A 52 2.39 6.04 4.04
N LEU A 53 2.76 6.69 2.93
CA LEU A 53 4.14 7.09 2.65
C LEU A 53 4.69 8.16 3.61
N GLY A 54 3.82 8.94 4.26
CA GLY A 54 4.21 9.97 5.21
C GLY A 54 4.60 9.42 6.58
N THR A 55 3.96 8.32 7.01
CA THR A 55 4.25 7.64 8.29
C THR A 55 5.01 6.32 8.11
N GLU A 56 5.16 5.85 6.87
CA GLU A 56 5.75 4.55 6.51
C GLU A 56 5.05 3.34 7.15
N GLU A 57 3.73 3.45 7.39
CA GLU A 57 2.92 2.46 8.11
C GLU A 57 1.63 2.06 7.37
N PHE A 58 1.12 0.86 7.65
CA PHE A 58 -0.18 0.39 7.18
C PHE A 58 -1.32 0.85 8.07
N ASN A 59 -2.15 1.73 7.54
CA ASN A 59 -3.34 2.21 8.22
C ASN A 59 -4.58 1.43 7.74
N PRO A 60 -5.51 1.05 8.63
CA PRO A 60 -6.72 0.36 8.24
C PRO A 60 -7.53 1.23 7.27
N LEU A 61 -7.98 0.63 6.17
CA LEU A 61 -8.79 1.34 5.17
C LEU A 61 -10.24 1.39 5.66
N PRO A 62 -10.78 2.59 5.98
CA PRO A 62 -12.15 2.71 6.49
C PRO A 62 -13.16 2.25 5.44
N GLY A 63 -14.18 1.49 5.89
CA GLY A 63 -15.22 0.93 5.01
C GLY A 63 -14.90 -0.43 4.38
N SER A 64 -13.77 -1.05 4.72
CA SER A 64 -13.42 -2.40 4.29
C SER A 64 -13.99 -3.42 5.30
N GLY A 65 -15.23 -3.85 5.10
CA GLY A 65 -15.94 -4.83 5.94
C GLY A 65 -16.90 -5.66 5.12
#